data_AF-A0A7H4N2B5-F1
#
_entry.id   AF-A0A7H4N2B5-F1
#
_cell.length_a   1.000
_cell.length_b   1.000
_cell.length_c   1.000
_cell.angle_alpha   90.00
_cell.angle_beta   90.00
_cell.angle_gamma   90.00
#
_symmetry.space_group_name_H-M   'P 1'
#
loop_
_entity.id
_entity.type
_entity.pdbx_description
1 polymer ?
#
loop_
_entity_poly.entity_id
_entity_poly.type
_entity_poly.pdbx_seq_one_letter_code
_entity_poly.pdbx_strand_id
1 'polypeptide(L)'
;MKTQKYNHITRVLVAVGLFSMVIPALAAQVPPGTALAEKQELVRNNGSEPSSLDPHKVESDVENNIISDLFEGLVSVSPAGEIEPRLAEKWENKDNTVWTFHLRPGVTWSDGTAITAQDIVWSWQRLVSPLTASPYASYPGNMHIVNGAEIAQGQKAPETLGVKAVDDATLEVTLTQPNAAFLAMLAHPSLVPLDKVLISRYGDKWTKPEHIVTSGPYKLSQWVVNERIVGRAQSALLG
;
A
#
# COMPACT_ATOMS: atom_id res chain seq x y z
N MET A 1 -49.08 -11.28 -53.48
CA MET A 1 -48.80 -11.55 -52.06
C MET A 1 -48.68 -13.05 -51.86
N LYS A 2 -47.46 -13.60 -51.72
CA LYS A 2 -47.23 -15.02 -51.45
C LYS A 2 -46.94 -15.19 -49.95
N THR A 3 -47.81 -15.94 -49.29
CA THR A 3 -47.74 -16.36 -47.89
C THR A 3 -46.71 -17.48 -47.75
N GLN A 4 -45.67 -17.24 -46.94
CA GLN A 4 -44.64 -18.25 -46.64
C GLN A 4 -45.08 -19.08 -45.43
N LYS A 5 -45.21 -20.39 -45.63
CA LYS A 5 -45.54 -21.38 -44.58
C LYS A 5 -44.26 -21.70 -43.79
N TYR A 6 -44.31 -21.55 -42.46
CA TYR A 6 -43.29 -22.09 -41.56
C TYR A 6 -43.59 -23.56 -41.28
N ASN A 7 -42.67 -24.44 -41.66
CA ASN A 7 -42.69 -25.85 -41.27
C ASN A 7 -41.83 -26.07 -40.02
N HIS A 8 -42.46 -26.58 -38.97
CA HIS A 8 -41.86 -27.05 -37.73
C HIS A 8 -41.11 -28.38 -37.95
N ILE A 9 -39.77 -28.44 -38.01
CA ILE A 9 -39.02 -29.62 -37.55
C ILE A 9 -37.58 -29.23 -37.13
N THR A 10 -37.19 -29.73 -35.95
CA THR A 10 -35.83 -29.94 -35.41
C THR A 10 -35.22 -28.85 -34.53
N ARG A 11 -35.51 -29.00 -33.23
CA ARG A 11 -34.73 -28.50 -32.10
C ARG A 11 -33.33 -29.14 -32.11
N VAL A 12 -32.27 -28.35 -32.15
CA VAL A 12 -30.95 -28.74 -31.61
C VAL A 12 -30.47 -27.61 -30.72
N LEU A 13 -30.54 -27.85 -29.41
CA LEU A 13 -29.90 -27.07 -28.37
C LEU A 13 -28.38 -27.24 -28.52
N VAL A 14 -27.67 -26.21 -28.94
CA VAL A 14 -26.21 -26.11 -28.73
C VAL A 14 -26.02 -25.22 -27.51
N ALA A 15 -26.00 -25.84 -26.33
CA ALA A 15 -25.49 -25.21 -25.13
C ALA A 15 -23.96 -25.21 -25.22
N VAL A 16 -23.37 -24.14 -25.73
CA VAL A 16 -21.93 -23.89 -25.59
C VAL A 16 -21.71 -23.47 -24.13
N GLY A 17 -21.35 -24.44 -23.29
CA GLY A 17 -20.86 -24.17 -21.95
C GLY A 17 -19.56 -23.37 -22.02
N LEU A 18 -19.64 -22.07 -21.70
CA LEU A 18 -18.48 -21.26 -21.35
C LEU A 18 -17.96 -21.76 -20.00
N PHE A 19 -17.11 -22.80 -20.02
CA PHE A 19 -16.23 -23.09 -18.89
C PHE A 19 -15.16 -22.02 -18.87
N SER A 20 -15.39 -20.95 -18.11
CA SER A 20 -14.32 -20.05 -17.70
C SER A 20 -13.35 -20.87 -16.86
N MET A 21 -12.21 -21.26 -17.43
CA MET A 21 -11.09 -21.78 -16.66
C MET A 21 -10.60 -20.64 -15.76
N VAL A 22 -11.07 -20.66 -14.51
CA VAL A 22 -10.40 -19.96 -13.42
C VAL A 22 -9.10 -20.72 -13.20
N ILE A 23 -7.99 -20.18 -13.69
CA ILE A 23 -6.66 -20.67 -13.32
C ILE A 23 -6.37 -20.05 -11.95
N PRO A 24 -6.45 -20.78 -10.83
CA PRO A 24 -5.99 -20.25 -9.56
C PRO A 24 -4.52 -19.90 -9.70
N ALA A 25 -4.14 -18.69 -9.29
CA ALA A 25 -2.74 -18.32 -9.15
C ALA A 25 -2.10 -19.32 -8.18
N LEU A 26 -1.23 -20.20 -8.69
CA LEU A 26 -0.45 -21.08 -7.84
C LEU A 26 0.57 -20.18 -7.12
N ALA A 27 0.28 -19.82 -5.87
CA ALA A 27 1.36 -19.65 -4.91
C ALA A 27 2.24 -20.90 -5.01
N ALA A 28 3.56 -20.73 -5.11
CA ALA A 28 4.46 -21.88 -5.17
C ALA A 28 4.19 -22.76 -3.95
N GLN A 29 3.57 -23.93 -4.16
CA GLN A 29 3.48 -24.95 -3.13
C GLN A 29 4.90 -25.48 -2.95
N VAL A 30 5.63 -24.89 -2.01
CA VAL A 30 6.94 -25.38 -1.60
C VAL A 30 6.71 -26.69 -0.84
N PRO A 31 7.11 -27.85 -1.37
CA PRO A 31 6.87 -29.11 -0.69
C PRO A 31 7.49 -29.10 0.72
N PRO A 32 6.81 -29.66 1.74
CA PRO A 32 7.40 -29.86 3.05
C PRO A 32 8.76 -30.56 2.95
N GLY A 33 9.79 -29.99 3.58
CA GLY A 33 11.15 -30.51 3.51
C GLY A 33 11.98 -30.00 2.33
N THR A 34 11.49 -29.03 1.57
CA THR A 34 12.32 -28.31 0.59
C THR A 34 13.49 -27.65 1.30
N ALA A 35 14.71 -28.10 0.97
CA ALA A 35 15.92 -27.47 1.45
C ALA A 35 16.05 -26.07 0.81
N LEU A 36 16.06 -25.03 1.65
CA LEU A 36 16.35 -23.68 1.21
C LEU A 36 17.81 -23.58 0.77
N ALA A 37 18.09 -22.75 -0.24
CA ALA A 37 19.47 -22.45 -0.62
C ALA A 37 20.24 -21.85 0.57
N GLU A 38 21.52 -22.17 0.68
CA GLU A 38 22.39 -21.63 1.75
C GLU A 38 22.42 -20.09 1.73
N LYS A 39 22.37 -19.50 0.53
CA LYS A 39 22.34 -18.06 0.30
C LYS A 39 20.97 -17.62 -0.18
N GLN A 40 20.26 -16.83 0.63
CA GLN A 40 18.97 -16.22 0.30
C GLN A 40 19.20 -14.82 -0.30
N GLU A 41 19.51 -14.77 -1.59
CA GLU A 41 19.69 -13.52 -2.33
C GLU A 41 18.81 -13.50 -3.59
N LEU A 42 18.28 -12.32 -3.89
CA LEU A 42 17.46 -12.08 -5.07
C LEU A 42 17.99 -10.86 -5.80
N VAL A 43 18.21 -11.00 -7.11
CA VAL A 43 18.53 -9.89 -8.01
C VAL A 43 17.36 -9.71 -8.96
N ARG A 44 16.75 -8.52 -8.94
CA ARG A 44 15.61 -8.15 -9.79
C ARG A 44 16.01 -6.99 -10.70
N ASN A 45 15.64 -7.08 -11.98
CA ASN A 45 15.60 -5.90 -12.83
C ASN A 45 14.38 -5.05 -12.45
N ASN A 46 14.56 -3.74 -12.29
CA ASN A 46 13.48 -2.81 -11.92
C ASN A 46 13.13 -1.82 -13.04
N GLY A 47 13.67 -2.02 -14.25
CA GLY A 47 13.38 -1.19 -15.42
C GLY A 47 14.31 0.02 -15.52
N SER A 48 14.13 1.04 -14.67
CA SER A 48 14.92 2.28 -14.68
C SER A 48 15.35 2.72 -13.28
N GLU A 49 16.20 3.74 -13.24
CA GLU A 49 16.55 4.44 -12.00
C GLU A 49 15.29 5.09 -11.39
N PRO A 50 15.01 4.89 -10.08
CA PRO A 50 13.91 5.58 -9.41
C PRO A 50 14.21 7.08 -9.25
N SER A 51 13.20 7.92 -9.46
CA SER A 51 13.33 9.37 -9.29
C SER A 51 13.54 9.79 -7.82
N SER A 52 12.98 9.01 -6.88
CA SER A 52 13.12 9.16 -5.44
C SER A 52 12.74 7.85 -4.75
N LEU A 53 13.05 7.74 -3.46
CA LEU A 53 12.50 6.70 -2.58
C LEU A 53 11.55 7.28 -1.51
N ASP A 54 11.16 8.56 -1.67
CA ASP A 54 10.16 9.20 -0.83
C ASP A 54 8.76 8.86 -1.37
N PRO A 55 7.92 8.12 -0.64
CA PRO A 55 6.62 7.67 -1.14
C PRO A 55 5.64 8.80 -1.52
N HIS A 56 5.88 10.04 -1.09
CA HIS A 56 5.06 11.20 -1.47
C HIS A 56 5.69 12.04 -2.60
N LYS A 57 6.72 11.53 -3.28
CA LYS A 57 7.42 12.24 -4.37
C LYS A 57 7.52 11.42 -5.66
N VAL A 58 6.83 10.29 -5.72
CA VAL A 58 6.93 9.32 -6.82
C VAL A 58 5.54 8.88 -7.25
N GLU A 59 5.42 8.41 -8.49
CA GLU A 59 4.12 8.00 -9.05
C GLU A 59 4.14 6.72 -9.89
N SER A 60 5.30 6.07 -10.06
CA SER A 60 5.43 4.94 -10.98
C SER A 60 5.72 3.63 -10.26
N ASP A 61 5.49 2.53 -10.97
CA ASP A 61 5.81 1.19 -10.49
C ASP A 61 7.30 0.98 -10.22
N VAL A 62 8.18 1.75 -10.89
CA VAL A 62 9.63 1.67 -10.67
C VAL A 62 9.95 1.99 -9.21
N GLU A 63 9.42 3.08 -8.67
CA GLU A 63 9.64 3.43 -7.27
C GLU A 63 8.82 2.55 -6.33
N ASN A 64 7.55 2.29 -6.66
CA ASN A 64 6.65 1.51 -5.81
C ASN A 64 7.16 0.08 -5.58
N ASN A 65 7.81 -0.54 -6.57
CA ASN A 65 8.43 -1.87 -6.42
C ASN A 65 9.49 -1.91 -5.32
N ILE A 66 10.27 -0.83 -5.15
CA ILE A 66 11.32 -0.73 -4.13
C ILE A 66 10.70 -0.28 -2.81
N ILE A 67 9.81 0.71 -2.84
CA ILE A 67 9.14 1.25 -1.64
C ILE A 67 8.36 0.15 -0.92
N SER A 68 7.72 -0.77 -1.65
CA SER A 68 6.98 -1.89 -1.04
C SER A 68 7.87 -2.89 -0.30
N ASP A 69 9.17 -2.95 -0.62
CA ASP A 69 10.15 -3.75 0.14
C ASP A 69 10.66 -3.00 1.38
N LEU A 70 10.68 -1.66 1.33
CA LEU A 70 11.23 -0.77 2.37
C LEU A 70 10.19 -0.29 3.39
N PHE A 71 8.93 -0.16 3.00
CA PHE A 71 7.88 0.39 3.85
C PHE A 71 6.66 -0.51 3.84
N GLU A 72 6.07 -0.69 5.01
CA GLU A 72 4.84 -1.46 5.21
C GLU A 72 3.72 -0.52 5.67
N GLY A 73 2.53 -0.66 5.06
CA GLY A 73 1.33 0.11 5.38
C GLY A 73 0.43 -0.59 6.40
N LEU A 74 -0.80 -0.10 6.58
CA LEU A 74 -1.78 -0.70 7.50
C LEU A 74 -2.13 -2.14 7.12
N VAL A 75 -2.31 -2.39 5.82
CA VAL A 75 -2.70 -3.68 5.23
C VAL A 75 -1.96 -3.91 3.91
N SER A 76 -2.00 -5.13 3.40
CA SER A 76 -1.60 -5.45 2.02
C SER A 76 -2.72 -6.17 1.28
N VAL A 77 -2.56 -6.31 -0.03
CA VAL A 77 -3.43 -7.16 -0.86
C VAL A 77 -2.63 -8.36 -1.34
N SER A 78 -3.12 -9.57 -1.05
CA SER A 78 -2.48 -10.81 -1.49
C SER A 78 -2.61 -10.99 -3.01
N PRO A 79 -1.84 -11.91 -3.64
CA PRO A 79 -2.03 -12.24 -5.05
C PRO A 79 -3.45 -12.75 -5.39
N ALA A 80 -4.19 -13.24 -4.40
CA ALA A 80 -5.58 -13.66 -4.56
C ALA A 80 -6.58 -12.49 -4.46
N GLY A 81 -6.12 -11.27 -4.17
CA GLY A 81 -6.97 -10.09 -3.97
C GLY A 81 -7.48 -9.92 -2.55
N GLU A 82 -7.00 -10.73 -1.60
CA GLU A 82 -7.45 -10.72 -0.20
C GLU A 82 -6.70 -9.66 0.61
N ILE A 83 -7.41 -9.01 1.54
CA ILE A 83 -6.80 -8.04 2.46
C ILE A 83 -6.06 -8.79 3.57
N GLU A 84 -4.77 -8.51 3.73
CA GLU A 84 -3.91 -9.12 4.74
C GLU A 84 -3.45 -8.10 5.79
N PRO A 85 -3.44 -8.46 7.08
CA PRO A 85 -2.88 -7.64 8.15
C PRO A 85 -1.41 -7.29 7.92
N ARG A 86 -1.06 -6.02 8.15
CA ARG A 86 0.31 -5.50 8.13
C ARG A 86 0.51 -4.72 9.42
N LEU A 87 0.85 -3.43 9.38
CA LEU A 87 0.99 -2.65 10.62
C LEU A 87 -0.26 -2.73 11.50
N ALA A 88 -1.46 -2.84 10.92
CA ALA A 88 -2.68 -3.14 11.65
C ALA A 88 -2.89 -4.66 11.79
N GLU A 89 -3.15 -5.11 13.02
CA GLU A 89 -3.48 -6.52 13.33
C GLU A 89 -4.95 -6.84 13.06
N LYS A 90 -5.82 -5.83 13.24
CA LYS A 90 -7.27 -5.92 13.06
C LYS A 90 -7.85 -4.54 12.81
N TRP A 91 -9.07 -4.52 12.31
CA TRP A 91 -9.85 -3.32 12.12
C TRP A 91 -11.34 -3.61 12.21
N GLU A 92 -12.10 -2.58 12.53
CA GLU A 92 -13.56 -2.59 12.54
C GLU A 92 -14.09 -1.33 11.88
N ASN A 93 -15.37 -1.35 11.52
CA ASN A 93 -16.02 -0.15 11.01
C ASN A 93 -17.43 0.04 11.57
N LYS A 94 -17.88 1.29 11.51
CA LYS A 94 -19.26 1.70 11.70
C LYS A 94 -19.78 2.28 10.40
N ASP A 95 -20.87 1.71 9.89
CA ASP A 95 -21.58 2.14 8.68
C ASP A 95 -20.70 2.25 7.42
N ASN A 96 -19.57 1.52 7.38
CA ASN A 96 -18.52 1.62 6.34
C ASN A 96 -17.94 3.03 6.14
N THR A 97 -18.14 3.95 7.10
CA THR A 97 -17.69 5.34 7.02
C THR A 97 -16.71 5.70 8.12
N VAL A 98 -16.76 5.05 9.28
CA VAL A 98 -15.77 5.24 10.34
C VAL A 98 -15.03 3.93 10.52
N TRP A 99 -13.73 3.92 10.21
CA TRP A 99 -12.85 2.77 10.31
C TRP A 99 -11.88 2.95 11.46
N THR A 100 -11.73 1.93 12.30
CA THR A 100 -10.76 1.91 13.41
C THR A 100 -9.77 0.78 13.16
N PHE A 101 -8.48 1.11 13.16
CA PHE A 101 -7.37 0.18 12.97
C PHE A 101 -6.55 0.09 14.25
N HIS A 102 -6.22 -1.15 14.63
CA HIS A 102 -5.39 -1.43 15.80
C HIS A 102 -4.03 -1.89 15.32
N LEU A 103 -2.98 -1.16 15.68
CA LEU A 103 -1.60 -1.49 15.31
C LEU A 103 -1.12 -2.72 16.08
N ARG A 104 -0.33 -3.57 15.42
CA ARG A 104 0.35 -4.71 16.07
C ARG A 104 1.23 -4.21 17.23
N PRO A 105 1.30 -4.92 18.35
CA PRO A 105 2.23 -4.58 19.42
C PRO A 105 3.68 -4.69 18.94
N GLY A 106 4.52 -3.73 19.33
CA GLY A 106 5.96 -3.80 19.08
C GLY A 106 6.39 -3.50 17.64
N VAL A 107 5.53 -2.88 16.82
CA VAL A 107 5.96 -2.37 15.50
C VAL A 107 7.00 -1.27 15.67
N THR A 108 8.13 -1.42 14.98
CA THR A 108 9.24 -0.46 15.04
C THR A 108 9.75 -0.12 13.66
N TRP A 109 10.30 1.08 13.54
CA TRP A 109 11.18 1.45 12.44
C TRP A 109 12.47 0.61 12.48
N SER A 110 13.23 0.65 11.38
CA SER A 110 14.51 -0.06 11.25
C SER A 110 15.60 0.36 12.24
N ASP A 111 15.43 1.49 12.92
CA ASP A 111 16.33 1.97 13.98
C ASP A 111 15.86 1.56 15.40
N GLY A 112 14.74 0.83 15.50
CA GLY A 112 14.15 0.34 16.74
C GLY A 112 13.20 1.33 17.42
N THR A 113 13.00 2.53 16.88
CA THR A 113 11.98 3.46 17.41
C THR A 113 10.58 2.94 17.10
N ALA A 114 9.62 3.17 18.01
CA ALA A 114 8.26 2.66 17.85
C ALA A 114 7.53 3.38 16.71
N ILE A 115 6.75 2.63 15.92
CA ILE A 115 5.79 3.18 14.97
C ILE A 115 4.47 3.40 15.72
N THR A 116 3.89 4.58 15.57
CA THR A 116 2.65 4.97 16.26
C THR A 116 1.57 5.41 15.27
N ALA A 117 0.32 5.46 15.72
CA ALA A 117 -0.79 5.98 14.92
C ALA A 117 -0.56 7.45 14.53
N GLN A 118 0.18 8.22 15.33
CA GLN A 118 0.54 9.61 15.05
C GLN A 118 1.47 9.73 13.84
N ASP A 119 2.36 8.75 13.61
CA ASP A 119 3.20 8.72 12.41
C ASP A 119 2.35 8.57 11.15
N ILE A 120 1.32 7.71 11.21
CA ILE A 120 0.38 7.49 10.10
C ILE A 120 -0.43 8.75 9.83
N VAL A 121 -1.00 9.36 10.88
CA VAL A 121 -1.72 10.65 10.78
C VAL A 121 -0.84 11.69 10.10
N TRP A 122 0.37 11.90 10.60
CA TRP A 122 1.29 12.90 10.06
C TRP A 122 1.65 12.60 8.60
N SER A 123 1.87 11.33 8.26
CA SER A 123 2.22 10.91 6.91
C SER A 123 1.09 11.20 5.92
N TRP A 124 -0.15 10.86 6.27
CA TRP A 124 -1.28 11.13 5.38
C TRP A 124 -1.58 12.62 5.26
N GLN A 125 -1.38 13.40 6.33
CA GLN A 125 -1.44 14.87 6.28
C GLN A 125 -0.34 15.44 5.37
N ARG A 126 0.89 14.90 5.45
CA ARG A 126 1.97 15.26 4.52
C ARG A 126 1.60 14.90 3.09
N LEU A 127 1.02 13.74 2.83
CA LEU A 127 0.61 13.30 1.49
C LEU A 127 -0.35 14.31 0.83
N VAL A 128 -1.42 14.71 1.54
CA VAL A 128 -2.43 15.63 0.99
C VAL A 128 -1.98 17.09 0.95
N SER A 129 -0.95 17.45 1.73
CA SER A 129 -0.50 18.84 1.83
C SER A 129 -0.01 19.37 0.48
N PRO A 130 -0.54 20.51 -0.01
CA PRO A 130 -0.05 21.15 -1.22
C PRO A 130 1.45 21.51 -1.17
N LEU A 131 2.00 21.71 0.04
CA LEU A 131 3.43 21.99 0.24
C LEU A 131 4.32 20.80 -0.11
N THR A 132 3.79 19.57 0.01
CA THR A 132 4.50 18.37 -0.39
C THR A 132 4.51 18.22 -1.91
N ALA A 133 3.54 18.77 -2.63
CA ALA A 133 3.38 18.61 -4.07
C ALA A 133 3.47 17.13 -4.50
N SER A 134 2.80 16.24 -3.74
CA SER A 134 2.76 14.81 -4.07
C SER A 134 1.94 14.58 -5.33
N PRO A 135 2.40 13.75 -6.28
CA PRO A 135 1.59 13.35 -7.42
C PRO A 135 0.34 12.55 -6.99
N TYR A 136 0.38 11.96 -5.79
CA TYR A 136 -0.74 11.23 -5.17
C TYR A 136 -1.52 12.06 -4.13
N ALA A 137 -1.39 13.38 -4.10
CA ALA A 137 -2.09 14.22 -3.11
C ALA A 137 -3.62 14.06 -3.15
N SER A 138 -4.20 13.74 -4.31
CA SER A 138 -5.64 13.48 -4.47
C SER A 138 -6.10 12.11 -3.95
N TYR A 139 -5.18 11.19 -3.65
CA TYR A 139 -5.50 9.80 -3.32
C TYR A 139 -6.40 9.66 -2.08
N PRO A 140 -6.13 10.34 -0.95
CA PRO A 140 -7.05 10.33 0.20
C PRO A 140 -8.44 10.91 -0.12
N GLY A 141 -8.52 11.91 -1.01
CA GLY A 141 -9.79 12.44 -1.51
C GLY A 141 -10.58 11.40 -2.34
N ASN A 142 -9.89 10.65 -3.20
CA ASN A 142 -10.48 9.56 -3.98
C ASN A 142 -10.95 8.40 -3.10
N MET A 143 -10.34 8.22 -1.92
CA MET A 143 -10.81 7.27 -0.91
C MET A 143 -12.05 7.74 -0.15
N HIS A 144 -12.49 8.98 -0.36
CA HIS A 144 -13.52 9.68 0.40
C HIS A 144 -13.15 10.01 1.84
N ILE A 145 -11.87 10.09 2.20
CA ILE A 145 -11.46 10.57 3.53
C ILE A 145 -11.94 12.02 3.70
N VAL A 146 -12.57 12.32 4.85
CA VAL A 146 -13.09 13.65 5.15
C VAL A 146 -12.00 14.71 4.93
N ASN A 147 -12.36 15.78 4.21
CA ASN A 147 -11.50 16.89 3.80
C ASN A 147 -10.36 16.55 2.83
N GLY A 148 -10.17 15.30 2.41
CA GLY A 148 -9.04 14.91 1.56
C GLY A 148 -8.99 15.63 0.22
N ALA A 149 -10.15 15.80 -0.44
CA ALA A 149 -10.24 16.49 -1.73
C ALA A 149 -10.01 18.01 -1.58
N GLU A 150 -10.61 18.63 -0.56
CA GLU A 150 -10.48 20.06 -0.29
C GLU A 150 -9.05 20.44 0.12
N ILE A 151 -8.36 19.60 0.89
CA ILE A 151 -6.96 19.83 1.26
C ILE A 151 -6.05 19.74 0.02
N ALA A 152 -6.23 18.72 -0.81
CA ALA A 152 -5.43 18.57 -2.04
C ALA A 152 -5.61 19.76 -3.01
N GLN A 153 -6.76 20.44 -2.96
CA GLN A 153 -7.04 21.65 -3.71
C GLN A 153 -6.59 22.95 -2.99
N GLY A 154 -5.96 22.85 -1.82
CA GLY A 154 -5.51 24.00 -1.03
C GLY A 154 -6.63 24.78 -0.33
N GLN A 155 -7.84 24.20 -0.21
CA GLN A 155 -9.01 24.86 0.37
C GLN A 155 -9.14 24.63 1.89
N LYS A 156 -8.48 23.60 2.42
CA LYS A 156 -8.45 23.28 3.86
C LYS A 156 -7.03 22.94 4.31
N ALA A 157 -6.79 23.12 5.61
CA ALA A 157 -5.50 22.82 6.23
C ALA A 157 -5.30 21.29 6.36
N PRO A 158 -4.09 20.75 6.13
CA PRO A 158 -3.81 19.31 6.22
C PRO A 158 -4.22 18.68 7.54
N GLU A 159 -4.10 19.41 8.66
CA GLU A 159 -4.45 18.95 10.00
C GLU A 159 -5.95 18.65 10.17
N THR A 160 -6.78 19.10 9.23
CA THR A 160 -8.23 18.82 9.21
C THR A 160 -8.59 17.51 8.51
N LEU A 161 -7.61 16.79 7.95
CA LEU A 161 -7.86 15.49 7.30
C LEU A 161 -8.57 14.54 8.27
N GLY A 162 -9.54 13.77 7.78
CA GLY A 162 -10.37 12.83 8.55
C GLY A 162 -9.62 11.60 9.07
N VAL A 163 -8.46 11.79 9.69
CA VAL A 163 -7.57 10.74 10.20
C VAL A 163 -7.06 11.21 11.55
N LYS A 164 -7.24 10.41 12.58
CA LYS A 164 -6.76 10.75 13.93
C LYS A 164 -6.19 9.54 14.64
N ALA A 165 -5.17 9.77 15.46
CA ALA A 165 -4.71 8.81 16.45
C ALA A 165 -5.63 8.95 17.67
N VAL A 166 -6.36 7.89 18.01
CA VAL A 166 -7.12 7.81 19.27
C VAL A 166 -6.17 7.65 20.45
N ASP A 167 -5.13 6.84 20.23
CA ASP A 167 -3.96 6.65 21.07
C ASP A 167 -2.78 6.18 20.19
N ASP A 168 -1.65 5.80 20.79
CA ASP A 168 -0.44 5.42 20.07
C ASP A 168 -0.60 4.19 19.17
N ALA A 169 -1.57 3.32 19.45
CA ALA A 169 -1.80 2.06 18.73
C ALA A 169 -3.14 2.02 17.99
N THR A 170 -3.97 3.08 18.07
CA THR A 170 -5.32 3.10 17.51
C THR A 170 -5.49 4.26 16.55
N LEU A 171 -5.73 3.96 15.27
CA LEU A 171 -5.99 4.93 14.22
C LEU A 171 -7.48 4.91 13.85
N GLU A 172 -8.13 6.07 13.82
CA GLU A 172 -9.47 6.22 13.27
C GLU A 172 -9.44 7.01 11.95
N VAL A 173 -10.11 6.49 10.93
CA VAL A 173 -10.28 7.14 9.62
C VAL A 173 -11.77 7.34 9.35
N THR A 174 -12.16 8.58 9.06
CA THR A 174 -13.54 8.95 8.74
C THR A 174 -13.67 9.28 7.26
N LEU A 175 -14.66 8.65 6.62
CA LEU A 175 -15.04 8.84 5.23
C LEU A 175 -16.32 9.67 5.13
N THR A 176 -16.46 10.44 4.06
CA THR A 176 -17.70 11.19 3.76
C THR A 176 -18.82 10.27 3.28
N GLN A 177 -18.48 9.09 2.75
CA GLN A 177 -19.41 8.06 2.29
C GLN A 177 -18.74 6.69 2.27
N PRO A 178 -19.52 5.58 2.30
CA PRO A 178 -18.97 4.23 2.16
C PRO A 178 -18.16 4.08 0.87
N ASN A 179 -17.01 3.39 0.98
CA ASN A 179 -16.17 3.03 -0.16
C ASN A 179 -15.77 1.56 -0.06
N ALA A 180 -16.32 0.73 -0.96
CA ALA A 180 -16.08 -0.71 -0.97
C ALA A 180 -14.61 -1.07 -1.23
N ALA A 181 -13.85 -0.21 -1.92
CA ALA A 181 -12.44 -0.42 -2.21
C ALA A 181 -11.51 0.11 -1.11
N PHE A 182 -12.03 0.75 -0.05
CA PHE A 182 -11.22 1.48 0.93
C PHE A 182 -10.05 0.65 1.48
N LEU A 183 -10.33 -0.55 1.98
CA LEU A 183 -9.27 -1.43 2.52
C LEU A 183 -8.21 -1.81 1.48
N ALA A 184 -8.61 -2.09 0.24
CA ALA A 184 -7.66 -2.41 -0.82
C ALA A 184 -6.81 -1.19 -1.20
N MET A 185 -7.41 0.01 -1.20
CA MET A 185 -6.69 1.27 -1.47
C MET A 185 -5.63 1.57 -0.41
N LEU A 186 -5.81 1.13 0.85
CA LEU A 186 -4.82 1.30 1.92
C LEU A 186 -3.50 0.58 1.67
N ALA A 187 -3.47 -0.40 0.77
CA ALA A 187 -2.24 -1.10 0.41
C ALA A 187 -1.34 -0.29 -0.53
N HIS A 188 -1.78 0.89 -0.99
CA HIS A 188 -1.00 1.71 -1.90
C HIS A 188 0.22 2.34 -1.19
N PRO A 189 1.43 2.32 -1.81
CA PRO A 189 2.66 2.83 -1.18
C PRO A 189 2.62 4.28 -0.72
N SER A 190 1.76 5.13 -1.31
CA SER A 190 1.61 6.51 -0.84
C SER A 190 1.02 6.64 0.57
N LEU A 191 0.45 5.57 1.13
CA LEU A 191 -0.22 5.56 2.44
C LEU A 191 0.62 4.90 3.54
N VAL A 192 1.88 4.54 3.26
CA VAL A 192 2.78 4.04 4.30
C VAL A 192 3.10 5.14 5.32
N PRO A 193 3.35 4.82 6.60
CA PRO A 193 3.86 5.80 7.53
C PRO A 193 5.28 6.21 7.12
N LEU A 194 5.67 7.40 7.56
CA LEU A 194 6.99 8.00 7.42
C LEU A 194 7.41 8.63 8.76
N ASP A 195 8.71 8.62 9.05
CA ASP A 195 9.26 9.24 10.26
C ASP A 195 9.36 10.77 10.11
N LYS A 196 8.50 11.48 10.86
CA LYS A 196 8.48 12.95 10.92
C LYS A 196 9.79 13.55 11.40
N VAL A 197 10.39 12.96 12.43
CA VAL A 197 11.63 13.46 13.05
C VAL A 197 12.77 13.35 12.04
N LEU A 198 12.87 12.21 11.37
CA LEU A 198 13.87 11.96 10.33
C LEU A 198 13.72 12.96 9.18
N ILE A 199 12.50 13.08 8.63
CA ILE A 199 12.23 13.97 7.50
C ILE A 199 12.50 15.43 7.88
N SER A 200 12.10 15.85 9.08
CA SER A 200 12.37 17.21 9.57
C SER A 200 13.87 17.48 9.72
N ARG A 201 14.66 16.47 10.07
CA ARG A 201 16.12 16.59 10.27
C ARG A 201 16.87 16.65 8.95
N TYR A 202 16.51 15.81 7.98
CA TYR A 202 17.31 15.62 6.77
C TYR A 202 16.70 16.25 5.51
N GLY A 203 15.46 16.73 5.57
CA GLY A 203 14.74 17.28 4.42
C GLY A 203 14.77 16.30 3.25
N ASP A 204 15.02 16.77 2.04
CA ASP A 204 15.06 15.94 0.82
C ASP A 204 16.13 14.83 0.82
N LYS A 205 17.08 14.87 1.76
CA LYS A 205 18.13 13.85 1.89
C LYS A 205 17.73 12.68 2.78
N TRP A 206 16.52 12.69 3.36
CA TRP A 206 16.10 11.65 4.32
C TRP A 206 16.10 10.24 3.73
N THR A 207 15.95 10.10 2.40
CA THR A 207 15.93 8.83 1.68
C THR A 207 17.31 8.25 1.37
N LYS A 208 18.40 8.94 1.74
CA LYS A 208 19.75 8.42 1.54
C LYS A 208 20.00 7.19 2.41
N PRO A 209 20.83 6.22 1.96
CA PRO A 209 21.12 5.00 2.74
C PRO A 209 21.61 5.25 4.17
N GLU A 210 22.36 6.34 4.39
CA GLU A 210 22.87 6.72 5.71
C GLU A 210 21.83 7.40 6.65
N HIS A 211 20.63 7.68 6.15
CA HIS A 211 19.59 8.43 6.89
C HIS A 211 18.27 7.67 6.98
N ILE A 212 17.86 6.99 5.91
CA ILE A 212 16.53 6.42 5.79
C ILE A 212 16.23 5.41 6.91
N VAL A 213 15.06 5.57 7.53
CA VAL A 213 14.46 4.55 8.39
C VAL A 213 13.23 3.99 7.68
N THR A 214 13.00 2.70 7.89
CA THR A 214 12.11 1.88 7.06
C THR A 214 11.20 1.04 7.96
N SER A 215 9.92 0.89 7.59
CA SER A 215 8.94 0.08 8.34
C SER A 215 8.73 -1.32 7.78
N GLY A 216 9.28 -1.59 6.59
CA GLY A 216 9.11 -2.85 5.88
C GLY A 216 10.18 -3.90 6.20
N PRO A 217 10.12 -5.07 5.55
CA PRO A 217 11.02 -6.20 5.81
C PRO A 217 12.48 -5.97 5.38
N TYR A 218 12.77 -4.93 4.60
CA TYR A 218 14.13 -4.59 4.18
C TYR A 218 14.52 -3.18 4.61
N LYS A 219 15.81 -2.99 4.92
CA LYS A 219 16.44 -1.68 5.06
C LYS A 219 17.31 -1.38 3.86
N LEU A 220 17.34 -0.12 3.44
CA LEU A 220 18.24 0.32 2.37
C LEU A 220 19.68 0.30 2.86
N SER A 221 20.56 -0.41 2.15
CA SER A 221 21.99 -0.51 2.50
C SER A 221 22.89 0.21 1.51
N GLN A 222 22.48 0.33 0.25
CA GLN A 222 23.24 1.00 -0.79
C GLN A 222 22.30 1.52 -1.88
N TRP A 223 22.64 2.68 -2.42
CA TRP A 223 22.04 3.24 -3.63
C TRP A 223 23.14 3.87 -4.47
N VAL A 224 23.47 3.22 -5.59
CA VAL A 224 24.40 3.74 -6.60
C VAL A 224 23.58 4.07 -7.83
N VAL A 225 23.45 5.37 -8.10
CA VAL A 225 22.61 5.91 -9.18
C VAL A 225 23.00 5.30 -10.52
N ASN A 226 22.00 4.83 -11.28
CA ASN A 226 22.12 4.15 -12.56
C ASN A 226 22.89 2.81 -12.52
N GLU A 227 23.13 2.24 -11.33
CA GLU A 227 23.80 0.95 -11.18
C GLU A 227 22.97 -0.04 -10.37
N ARG A 228 22.71 0.24 -9.08
CA ARG A 228 21.99 -0.70 -8.20
C ARG A 228 21.46 -0.05 -6.93
N ILE A 229 20.40 -0.67 -6.41
CA ILE A 229 19.88 -0.47 -5.05
C ILE A 229 19.97 -1.81 -4.32
N VAL A 230 20.44 -1.80 -3.07
CA VAL A 230 20.63 -3.01 -2.25
C VAL A 230 19.85 -2.88 -0.95
N GLY A 231 18.85 -3.73 -0.78
CA GLY A 231 18.14 -3.94 0.49
C GLY A 231 18.77 -5.06 1.32
N ARG A 232 18.66 -4.99 2.65
CA ARG A 232 19.00 -6.10 3.56
C ARG A 232 17.82 -6.41 4.46
N ALA A 233 17.54 -7.69 4.68
CA ALA A 233 16.45 -8.11 5.56
C ALA A 233 16.60 -7.50 6.96
N GLN A 234 15.47 -7.07 7.52
CA GLN A 234 15.35 -6.59 8.89
C GLN A 234 14.95 -7.74 9.80
N SER A 235 15.75 -7.99 10.83
CA SER A 235 15.53 -9.10 11.76
C SER A 235 14.30 -8.93 12.67
N ALA A 236 13.71 -7.74 12.72
CA ALA A 236 12.71 -7.35 13.72
C ALA A 236 11.24 -7.67 13.33
N LEU A 237 10.96 -8.14 12.11
CA LEU A 237 9.59 -8.32 11.60
C LEU A 237 9.21 -9.78 11.31
N LEU A 238 10.01 -10.75 11.77
CA LEU A 238 9.78 -12.19 11.56
C LEU A 238 9.18 -12.90 12.78
N GLY A 239 8.44 -12.18 13.61
CA GLY A 239 7.72 -12.71 14.79
C GLY A 239 6.24 -12.92 14.53
#